data_AF-A0A964H0G9-F1
#
_entry.id   AF-A0A964H0G9-F1
#
_cell.length_a   1.000
_cell.length_b   1.000
_cell.length_c   1.000
_cell.angle_alpha   90.00
_cell.angle_beta   90.00
_cell.angle_gamma   90.00
#
_symmetry.space_group_name_H-M   'P 1'
#
loop_
_entity.id
_entity.type
_entity.pdbx_description
1 polymer ?
#
loop_
_entity_poly.entity_id
_entity_poly.type
_entity_poly.pdbx_seq_one_letter_code
_entity_poly.pdbx_strand_id
1 'polypeptide(L)'
;RPAGAGAASSALAFVNHARTGGALRIAEDGLLAGPTVRRLIEACRAQVLTRAADGEDAVCQHIVIGAISHDPDEPYFRRFPHPVIVTRAEKVDIALAAMRVNPVCLILTGGGEPSPYIIDRVAASRGTTLLLTPEGTVETMRDIEGTFGTTAFAAETKLERIGELMKSALDDAALAALIA
;
A
#
# COMPACT_ATOMS: atom_id res chain seq x y z
N ARG A 1 -17.88 39.42 -21.51
CA ARG A 1 -16.52 39.33 -20.92
C ARG A 1 -15.97 37.96 -21.27
N PRO A 2 -15.13 37.81 -22.31
CA PRO A 2 -14.65 36.49 -22.69
C PRO A 2 -13.60 36.02 -21.68
N ALA A 3 -13.72 34.76 -21.29
CA ALA A 3 -12.80 34.05 -20.43
C ALA A 3 -11.44 33.95 -21.13
N GLY A 4 -10.39 34.42 -20.45
CA GLY A 4 -9.02 34.33 -20.95
C GLY A 4 -8.62 32.86 -21.08
N ALA A 5 -8.19 32.50 -22.28
CA ALA A 5 -7.41 31.30 -22.54
C ALA A 5 -6.15 31.35 -21.65
N GLY A 6 -6.14 30.51 -20.61
CA GLY A 6 -4.97 30.30 -19.78
C GLY A 6 -3.90 29.61 -20.63
N ALA A 7 -2.70 30.20 -20.64
CA ALA A 7 -1.53 29.73 -21.36
C ALA A 7 -1.35 28.20 -21.22
N ALA A 8 -1.08 27.53 -22.34
CA ALA A 8 -0.64 26.14 -22.36
C ALA A 8 0.68 26.05 -21.58
N SER A 9 0.58 25.74 -20.29
CA SER A 9 1.74 25.46 -19.46
C SER A 9 2.38 24.18 -19.96
N SER A 10 3.62 24.27 -20.45
CA SER A 10 4.46 23.13 -20.83
C SER A 10 4.93 22.30 -19.62
N ALA A 11 4.45 22.62 -18.41
CA ALA A 11 4.82 21.91 -17.19
C ALA A 11 3.97 20.64 -17.00
N LEU A 12 4.65 19.50 -16.85
CA LEU A 12 4.07 18.26 -16.36
C LEU A 12 3.63 18.45 -14.90
N ALA A 13 2.35 18.20 -14.60
CA ALA A 13 1.80 18.35 -13.26
C ALA A 13 1.45 16.98 -12.65
N PHE A 14 1.96 16.71 -11.46
CA PHE A 14 1.43 15.67 -10.59
C PHE A 14 0.15 16.18 -9.93
N VAL A 15 -0.94 15.44 -10.09
CA VAL A 15 -2.25 15.80 -9.55
C VAL A 15 -2.73 14.72 -8.59
N ASN A 16 -3.49 15.11 -7.58
CA ASN A 16 -4.10 14.16 -6.64
C ASN A 16 -4.94 13.10 -7.39
N HIS A 17 -4.98 11.86 -6.89
CA HIS A 17 -5.75 10.74 -7.45
C HIS A 17 -7.22 11.07 -7.80
N ALA A 18 -7.85 12.00 -7.06
CA ALA A 18 -9.22 12.47 -7.32
C ALA A 18 -9.37 13.37 -8.56
N ARG A 19 -8.26 13.78 -9.18
CA ARG A 19 -8.22 14.63 -10.38
C ARG A 19 -7.55 13.90 -11.52
N THR A 20 -8.30 13.01 -12.18
CA THR A 20 -7.81 12.28 -13.35
C THR A 20 -8.08 13.06 -14.64
N GLY A 21 -7.09 13.12 -15.54
CA GLY A 21 -7.27 13.57 -16.93
C GLY A 21 -6.63 14.91 -17.30
N GLY A 22 -6.30 15.01 -18.60
CA GLY A 22 -5.69 16.18 -19.24
C GLY A 22 -4.26 15.91 -19.71
N ALA A 23 -3.90 16.44 -20.88
CA ALA A 23 -2.52 16.40 -21.37
C ALA A 23 -1.57 17.03 -20.35
N LEU A 24 -0.37 16.46 -20.20
CA LEU A 24 0.65 16.88 -19.23
C LEU A 24 0.22 16.75 -17.75
N ARG A 25 -0.67 15.81 -17.42
CA ARG A 25 -1.06 15.53 -16.04
C ARG A 25 -0.91 14.05 -15.69
N ILE A 26 -0.16 13.77 -14.63
CA ILE A 26 -0.02 12.42 -14.06
C ILE A 26 -0.73 12.41 -12.71
N ALA A 27 -1.75 11.56 -12.58
CA ALA A 27 -2.42 11.37 -11.30
C ALA A 27 -1.54 10.57 -10.33
N GLU A 28 -1.61 10.91 -9.05
CA GLU A 28 -1.04 10.12 -7.97
C GLU A 28 -1.63 8.70 -8.01
N ASP A 29 -0.75 7.70 -7.93
CA ASP A 29 -1.12 6.29 -8.05
C ASP A 29 -0.65 5.53 -6.81
N GLY A 30 -1.60 4.86 -6.13
CA GLY A 30 -1.33 4.13 -4.90
C GLY A 30 -0.37 2.96 -5.08
N LEU A 31 -0.33 2.34 -6.26
CA LEU A 31 0.62 1.28 -6.58
C LEU A 31 2.04 1.83 -6.70
N LEU A 32 2.19 3.06 -7.21
CA LEU A 32 3.49 3.73 -7.27
C LEU A 32 3.97 4.21 -5.89
N ALA A 33 3.07 4.77 -5.07
CA ALA A 33 3.39 5.34 -3.76
C ALA A 33 3.59 4.29 -2.64
N GLY A 34 3.00 3.11 -2.78
CA GLY A 34 2.96 2.07 -1.75
C GLY A 34 4.27 1.26 -1.60
N PRO A 35 4.70 0.88 -0.39
CA PRO A 35 5.83 0.00 -0.17
C PRO A 35 5.51 -1.45 -0.57
N THR A 36 6.55 -2.25 -0.81
CA THR A 36 6.40 -3.70 -0.91
C THR A 36 6.36 -4.34 0.48
N VAL A 37 5.83 -5.57 0.58
CA VAL A 37 5.87 -6.36 1.82
C VAL A 37 7.31 -6.53 2.34
N ARG A 38 8.27 -6.76 1.45
CA ARG A 38 9.71 -6.80 1.75
C ARG A 38 10.16 -5.55 2.51
N ARG A 39 9.78 -4.37 2.02
CA ARG A 39 10.17 -3.10 2.64
C ARG A 39 9.55 -2.93 4.02
N LEU A 40 8.32 -3.43 4.23
CA LEU A 40 7.68 -3.45 5.53
C LEU A 40 8.41 -4.37 6.51
N ILE A 41 8.78 -5.59 6.10
CA ILE A 41 9.58 -6.53 6.88
C ILE A 41 10.87 -5.86 7.39
N GLU A 42 11.58 -5.18 6.49
CA GLU A 42 12.81 -4.46 6.83
C GLU A 42 12.56 -3.28 7.78
N ALA A 43 11.48 -2.52 7.57
CA ALA A 43 11.17 -1.32 8.35
C ALA A 43 10.82 -1.64 9.80
N CYS A 44 9.89 -2.57 10.04
CA CYS A 44 9.45 -2.92 11.39
C CYS A 44 10.17 -4.14 11.98
N ARG A 45 11.25 -4.60 11.34
CA ARG A 45 12.10 -5.74 11.75
C ARG A 45 11.27 -6.99 12.06
N ALA A 46 10.25 -7.23 11.23
CA ALA A 46 9.28 -8.26 11.51
C ALA A 46 9.82 -9.66 11.17
N GLN A 47 9.43 -10.63 12.01
CA GLN A 47 9.51 -12.04 11.68
C GLN A 47 8.39 -12.41 10.72
N VAL A 48 8.73 -13.08 9.62
CA VAL A 48 7.75 -13.65 8.69
C VAL A 48 7.26 -14.98 9.23
N LEU A 49 5.99 -15.05 9.63
CA LEU A 49 5.35 -16.29 10.09
C LEU A 49 4.78 -17.09 8.92
N THR A 50 4.27 -16.39 7.91
CA THR A 50 3.69 -17.03 6.71
C THR A 50 3.83 -16.11 5.52
N ARG A 51 3.99 -16.68 4.32
CA ARG A 51 4.12 -15.94 3.06
C ARG A 51 2.88 -16.16 2.18
N ALA A 52 2.39 -15.08 1.58
CA ALA A 52 1.43 -15.16 0.49
C ALA A 52 2.05 -15.77 -0.77
N ALA A 53 1.20 -16.24 -1.68
CA ALA A 53 1.61 -16.74 -2.99
C ALA A 53 2.28 -15.65 -3.86
N ASP A 54 1.83 -14.40 -3.73
CA ASP A 54 2.34 -13.25 -4.47
C ASP A 54 3.75 -12.80 -3.98
N GLY A 55 4.25 -13.41 -2.90
CA GLY A 55 5.59 -13.16 -2.39
C GLY A 55 5.74 -11.81 -1.67
N GLU A 56 7.00 -11.43 -1.43
CA GLU A 56 7.35 -10.23 -0.66
C GLU A 56 7.40 -8.95 -1.53
N ASP A 57 7.28 -9.08 -2.85
CA ASP A 57 7.29 -7.96 -3.78
C ASP A 57 5.87 -7.39 -4.04
N ALA A 58 4.85 -8.00 -3.43
CA ALA A 58 3.48 -7.48 -3.42
C ALA A 58 3.43 -6.05 -2.84
N VAL A 59 2.69 -5.17 -3.52
CA VAL A 59 2.61 -3.74 -3.18
C VAL A 59 1.43 -3.46 -2.27
N CYS A 60 1.70 -2.73 -1.19
CA CYS A 60 0.74 -2.35 -0.17
C CYS A 60 0.30 -0.90 -0.40
N GLN A 61 -0.99 -0.64 -0.58
CA GLN A 61 -1.47 0.71 -0.95
C GLN A 61 -2.01 1.50 0.25
N HIS A 62 -2.44 0.82 1.30
CA HIS A 62 -3.00 1.45 2.50
C HIS A 62 -2.49 0.79 3.77
N ILE A 63 -2.27 1.58 4.82
CA ILE A 63 -2.04 1.06 6.16
C ILE A 63 -3.30 1.30 6.99
N VAL A 64 -3.80 0.24 7.62
CA VAL A 64 -5.03 0.29 8.43
C VAL A 64 -4.72 -0.28 9.81
N ILE A 65 -5.02 0.48 10.86
CA ILE A 65 -4.84 0.01 12.23
C ILE A 65 -6.14 -0.68 12.70
N GLY A 66 -6.03 -1.96 13.08
CA GLY A 66 -7.09 -2.71 13.74
C GLY A 66 -7.16 -2.37 15.22
N ALA A 67 -7.82 -1.25 15.56
CA ALA A 67 -8.05 -0.76 16.92
C ALA A 67 -9.33 -1.32 17.60
N ILE A 68 -9.40 -1.16 18.93
CA ILE A 68 -10.42 -1.73 19.83
C ILE A 68 -11.86 -1.27 19.50
N SER A 69 -12.04 -0.06 18.95
CA SER A 69 -13.35 0.52 18.67
C SER A 69 -13.94 0.14 17.31
N HIS A 70 -13.20 -0.59 16.50
CA HIS A 70 -13.76 -1.17 15.29
C HIS A 70 -14.44 -2.47 15.70
N ASP A 71 -15.76 -2.51 15.53
CA ASP A 71 -16.46 -3.79 15.40
C ASP A 71 -15.61 -4.64 14.41
N PRO A 72 -15.36 -5.94 14.64
CA PRO A 72 -14.72 -6.88 13.70
C PRO A 72 -15.45 -7.03 12.34
N ASP A 73 -16.17 -5.99 11.97
CA ASP A 73 -16.94 -5.76 10.79
C ASP A 73 -16.03 -5.53 9.59
N GLU A 74 -16.04 -6.55 8.73
CA GLU A 74 -15.54 -6.54 7.36
C GLU A 74 -15.82 -5.24 6.58
N PRO A 75 -16.98 -4.55 6.73
CA PRO A 75 -17.24 -3.28 6.04
C PRO A 75 -16.23 -2.14 6.27
N TYR A 76 -15.50 -2.12 7.38
CA TYR A 76 -14.45 -1.10 7.58
C TYR A 76 -13.23 -1.38 6.70
N PHE A 77 -12.67 -2.60 6.79
CA PHE A 77 -11.49 -2.99 6.05
C PHE A 77 -11.72 -3.00 4.53
N ARG A 78 -12.94 -3.33 4.07
CA ARG A 78 -13.30 -3.32 2.64
C ARG A 78 -13.17 -1.97 1.95
N ARG A 79 -13.07 -0.87 2.70
CA ARG A 79 -12.90 0.49 2.14
C ARG A 79 -11.50 0.71 1.58
N PHE A 80 -10.55 -0.14 1.94
CA PHE A 80 -9.14 0.04 1.62
C PHE A 80 -8.69 -1.08 0.67
N PRO A 81 -8.46 -0.80 -0.63
CA PRO A 81 -7.86 -1.76 -1.55
C PRO A 81 -6.40 -2.06 -1.17
N HIS A 82 -5.98 -3.31 -1.37
CA HIS A 82 -4.61 -3.77 -1.08
C HIS A 82 -4.04 -3.30 0.28
N PRO A 83 -4.76 -3.52 1.40
CA PRO A 83 -4.37 -2.97 2.68
C PRO A 83 -3.29 -3.83 3.35
N VAL A 84 -2.44 -3.16 4.13
CA VAL A 84 -1.71 -3.71 5.26
C VAL A 84 -2.54 -3.46 6.50
N ILE A 85 -2.87 -4.50 7.23
CA ILE A 85 -3.59 -4.37 8.49
C ILE A 85 -2.62 -4.58 9.64
N VAL A 86 -2.56 -3.63 10.56
CA VAL A 86 -1.72 -3.66 11.76
C VAL A 86 -2.60 -3.85 12.97
N THR A 87 -2.43 -4.92 13.72
CA THR A 87 -3.17 -5.17 14.96
C THR A 87 -2.30 -5.88 15.99
N ARG A 88 -2.76 -5.98 17.24
CA ARG A 88 -1.98 -6.62 18.29
C ARG A 88 -2.17 -8.14 18.25
N ALA A 89 -1.12 -8.90 18.56
CA ALA A 89 -1.12 -10.36 18.46
C ALA A 89 -2.23 -11.04 19.28
N GLU A 90 -2.63 -10.43 20.41
CA GLU A 90 -3.69 -10.95 21.28
C GLU A 90 -5.12 -10.64 20.78
N LYS A 91 -5.27 -9.75 19.79
CA LYS A 91 -6.57 -9.41 19.18
C LYS A 91 -6.89 -10.33 18.00
N VAL A 92 -7.02 -11.62 18.30
CA VAL A 92 -7.28 -12.67 17.30
C VAL A 92 -8.60 -12.43 16.55
N ASP A 93 -9.61 -11.89 17.22
CA ASP A 93 -10.89 -11.49 16.62
C ASP A 93 -10.72 -10.46 15.49
N ILE A 94 -9.92 -9.42 15.73
CA ILE A 94 -9.62 -8.38 14.74
C ILE A 94 -8.80 -8.96 13.58
N ALA A 95 -7.81 -9.81 13.88
CA ALA A 95 -7.01 -10.48 12.87
C ALA A 95 -7.87 -11.37 11.95
N LEU A 96 -8.83 -12.11 12.52
CA LEU A 96 -9.76 -12.94 11.74
C LEU A 96 -10.75 -12.12 10.91
N ALA A 97 -11.20 -10.97 11.43
CA ALA A 97 -12.01 -10.02 10.67
C ALA A 97 -11.25 -9.44 9.48
N ALA A 98 -10.00 -9.03 9.71
CA ALA A 98 -9.09 -8.54 8.69
C ALA A 98 -8.90 -9.56 7.56
N MET A 99 -8.71 -10.84 7.90
CA MET A 99 -8.56 -11.91 6.91
C MET A 99 -9.73 -12.06 5.94
N ARG A 100 -10.93 -11.57 6.25
CA ARG A 100 -12.09 -11.62 5.34
C ARG A 100 -11.89 -10.76 4.09
N VAL A 101 -11.05 -9.72 4.17
CA VAL A 101 -10.76 -8.85 3.03
C VAL A 101 -9.47 -9.22 2.28
N ASN A 102 -8.81 -10.31 2.69
CA ASN A 102 -7.52 -10.76 2.13
C ASN A 102 -6.50 -9.61 2.02
N PRO A 103 -6.06 -9.03 3.17
CA PRO A 103 -5.06 -7.98 3.13
C PRO A 103 -3.78 -8.51 2.50
N VAL A 104 -3.02 -7.64 1.84
CA VAL A 104 -1.71 -8.01 1.27
C VAL A 104 -0.78 -8.50 2.38
N CYS A 105 -0.85 -7.82 3.53
CA CYS A 105 -0.06 -8.13 4.70
C CYS A 105 -0.86 -7.92 5.99
N LEU A 106 -0.71 -8.83 6.93
CA LEU A 106 -1.21 -8.70 8.30
C LEU A 106 -0.01 -8.62 9.25
N ILE A 107 0.13 -7.51 9.97
CA ILE A 107 1.21 -7.28 10.93
C ILE A 107 0.66 -7.41 12.35
N LEU A 108 1.15 -8.39 13.08
CA LEU A 108 0.86 -8.60 14.50
C LEU A 108 1.93 -7.91 15.36
N THR A 109 1.50 -7.00 16.22
CA THR A 109 2.37 -6.18 17.09
C THR A 109 2.38 -6.69 18.53
N GLY A 110 3.40 -6.29 19.30
CA GLY A 110 3.52 -6.54 20.74
C GLY A 110 4.37 -7.77 21.10
N GLY A 111 4.99 -8.43 20.12
CA GLY A 111 5.98 -9.50 20.34
C GLY A 111 5.49 -10.80 20.98
N GLY A 112 4.25 -10.85 21.48
CA GLY A 112 3.65 -12.06 22.01
C GLY A 112 3.45 -13.10 20.91
N GLU A 113 3.67 -14.37 21.24
CA GLU A 113 3.47 -15.48 20.31
C GLU A 113 1.99 -15.54 19.86
N PRO A 114 1.70 -15.38 18.56
CA PRO A 114 0.33 -15.40 18.07
C PRO A 114 -0.32 -16.77 18.29
N SER A 115 -1.65 -16.78 18.34
CA SER A 115 -2.39 -18.03 18.37
C SER A 115 -2.04 -18.91 17.15
N PRO A 116 -1.74 -20.21 17.33
CA PRO A 116 -1.53 -21.13 16.20
C PRO A 116 -2.71 -21.12 15.22
N TYR A 117 -3.92 -20.91 15.73
CA TYR A 117 -5.13 -20.82 14.91
C TYR A 117 -5.08 -19.68 13.86
N ILE A 118 -4.56 -18.50 14.21
CA ILE A 118 -4.45 -17.41 13.22
C ILE A 118 -3.39 -17.73 12.17
N ILE A 119 -2.27 -18.33 12.58
CA ILE A 119 -1.19 -18.74 11.66
C ILE A 119 -1.73 -19.75 10.64
N ASP A 120 -2.40 -20.81 11.12
CA ASP A 120 -3.00 -21.84 10.26
C ASP A 120 -4.06 -21.24 9.32
N ARG A 121 -4.88 -20.32 9.82
CA ARG A 121 -5.92 -19.66 9.02
C ARG A 121 -5.32 -18.81 7.90
N VAL A 122 -4.26 -18.04 8.20
CA VAL A 122 -3.58 -17.23 7.19
C VAL A 122 -2.87 -18.12 6.17
N ALA A 123 -2.15 -19.16 6.62
CA ALA A 123 -1.47 -20.12 5.77
C ALA A 123 -2.42 -20.82 4.78
N ALA A 124 -3.63 -21.17 5.24
CA ALA A 124 -4.64 -21.79 4.39
C ALA A 124 -5.15 -20.85 3.29
N SER A 125 -5.20 -19.53 3.53
CA SER A 125 -5.71 -18.56 2.54
C SER A 125 -4.75 -18.33 1.37
N ARG A 126 -3.44 -18.41 1.62
CA ARG A 126 -2.35 -18.07 0.69
C ARG A 126 -2.38 -16.65 0.09
N GLY A 127 -3.33 -15.79 0.49
CA GLY A 127 -3.49 -14.43 -0.03
C GLY A 127 -2.85 -13.35 0.83
N THR A 128 -2.38 -13.69 2.04
CA THR A 128 -1.89 -12.71 3.01
C THR A 128 -0.55 -13.17 3.59
N THR A 129 0.43 -12.25 3.60
CA THR A 129 1.68 -12.46 4.35
C THR A 129 1.45 -12.11 5.82
N LEU A 130 1.80 -13.01 6.73
CA LEU A 130 1.67 -12.81 8.17
C LEU A 130 3.02 -12.44 8.78
N LEU A 131 3.07 -11.27 9.39
CA LEU A 131 4.25 -10.72 10.04
C LEU A 131 4.02 -10.60 11.54
N LEU A 132 5.08 -10.81 12.33
CA LEU A 132 5.12 -10.55 13.76
C LEU A 132 6.25 -9.58 14.05
N THR A 133 5.95 -8.46 14.71
CA THR A 133 6.95 -7.50 15.16
C THR A 133 7.00 -7.47 16.70
N PRO A 134 8.20 -7.36 17.30
CA PRO A 134 8.35 -7.23 18.75
C PRO A 134 7.80 -5.91 19.29
N GLU A 135 7.72 -4.88 18.44
CA GLU A 135 7.35 -3.52 18.82
C GLU A 135 5.83 -3.36 19.06
N GLY A 136 5.46 -2.32 19.81
CA GLY A 136 4.06 -1.92 19.97
C GLY A 136 3.47 -1.35 18.68
N THR A 137 2.15 -1.15 18.64
CA THR A 137 1.45 -0.63 17.45
C THR A 137 1.93 0.76 17.07
N VAL A 138 2.21 1.64 18.03
CA VAL A 138 2.62 3.03 17.75
C VAL A 138 4.02 3.07 17.16
N GLU A 139 4.93 2.28 17.72
CA GLU A 139 6.32 2.15 17.29
C GLU A 139 6.37 1.53 15.89
N THR A 140 5.65 0.42 15.68
CA THR A 140 5.52 -0.22 14.37
C THR A 140 5.02 0.75 13.31
N MET A 141 3.98 1.54 13.62
CA MET A 141 3.42 2.53 12.70
C MET A 141 4.44 3.60 12.33
N ARG A 142 5.20 4.11 13.31
CA ARG A 142 6.27 5.08 13.06
C ARG A 142 7.34 4.54 12.13
N ASP A 143 7.72 3.27 12.31
CA ASP A 143 8.75 2.63 11.50
C ASP A 143 8.31 2.44 10.03
N ILE A 144 7.04 2.07 9.81
CA ILE A 144 6.53 1.83 8.46
C ILE A 144 6.00 3.08 7.76
N GLU A 145 5.63 4.14 8.48
CA GLU A 145 5.11 5.39 7.89
C GLU A 145 6.09 5.99 6.88
N GLY A 146 7.40 5.99 7.20
CA GLY A 146 8.45 6.50 6.32
C GLY A 146 8.70 5.67 5.06
N THR A 147 8.09 4.49 4.93
CA THR A 147 8.22 3.65 3.73
C THR A 147 7.29 4.08 2.59
N PHE A 148 6.19 4.76 2.91
CA PHE A 148 5.29 5.32 1.91
C PHE A 148 5.90 6.59 1.29
N GLY A 149 5.73 6.75 -0.03
CA GLY A 149 6.20 7.93 -0.76
C GLY A 149 7.72 8.01 -1.02
N THR A 150 8.53 7.15 -0.41
CA THR A 150 9.99 7.04 -0.65
C THR A 150 10.39 5.73 -1.34
N THR A 151 9.42 4.93 -1.76
CA THR A 151 9.68 3.60 -2.30
C THR A 151 10.22 3.67 -3.74
N ALA A 152 11.34 2.97 -3.98
CA ALA A 152 11.89 2.81 -5.32
C ALA A 152 10.90 2.11 -6.27
N PHE A 153 10.89 2.51 -7.54
CA PHE A 153 10.16 1.81 -8.62
C PHE A 153 10.86 0.51 -9.02
N ALA A 154 11.08 -0.39 -8.07
CA ALA A 154 11.83 -1.62 -8.28
C ALA A 154 10.94 -2.82 -8.60
N ALA A 155 9.69 -2.82 -8.13
CA ALA A 155 8.74 -3.88 -8.44
C ALA A 155 8.27 -3.77 -9.90
N GLU A 156 8.19 -4.91 -10.60
CA GLU A 156 7.78 -4.99 -12.01
C GLU A 156 6.42 -4.31 -12.24
N THR A 157 5.46 -4.55 -11.34
CA THR A 157 4.14 -3.92 -11.35
C THR A 157 4.19 -2.40 -11.31
N LYS A 158 5.17 -1.81 -10.60
CA LYS A 158 5.36 -0.34 -10.56
C LYS A 158 5.94 0.20 -11.86
N LEU A 159 6.89 -0.51 -12.46
CA LEU A 159 7.53 -0.11 -13.71
C LEU A 159 6.54 -0.13 -14.87
N GLU A 160 5.71 -1.17 -14.95
CA GLU A 160 4.63 -1.24 -15.91
C GLU A 160 3.66 -0.06 -15.73
N ARG A 161 3.24 0.19 -14.48
CA ARG A 161 2.26 1.21 -14.16
C ARG A 161 2.74 2.64 -14.46
N ILE A 162 3.99 2.96 -14.14
CA ILE A 162 4.53 4.29 -14.49
C ILE A 162 4.63 4.44 -16.02
N GLY A 163 4.99 3.37 -16.74
CA GLY A 163 5.04 3.38 -18.19
C GLY A 163 3.68 3.67 -18.84
N GLU A 164 2.61 3.06 -18.32
CA GLU A 164 1.24 3.36 -18.73
C GLU A 164 0.85 4.82 -18.47
N LEU A 165 1.12 5.31 -17.26
CA LEU A 165 0.78 6.67 -16.85
C LEU A 165 1.53 7.70 -17.70
N MET A 166 2.82 7.48 -17.96
CA MET A 166 3.61 8.36 -18.83
C MET A 166 3.07 8.38 -20.26
N LYS A 167 2.81 7.22 -20.88
CA LYS A 167 2.22 7.15 -22.24
C LYS A 167 0.85 7.82 -22.33
N SER A 168 0.06 7.76 -21.26
CA SER A 168 -1.26 8.40 -21.23
C SER A 168 -1.21 9.92 -21.11
N ALA A 169 -0.15 10.46 -20.48
CA ALA A 169 -0.02 11.88 -20.16
C ALA A 169 0.87 12.65 -21.14
N LEU A 170 1.80 11.97 -21.81
CA LEU A 170 2.86 12.52 -22.66
C LEU A 170 2.84 11.82 -24.02
N ASP A 171 2.71 12.58 -25.10
CA ASP A 171 3.06 12.12 -26.44
C ASP A 171 4.55 12.42 -26.74
N ASP A 172 5.08 11.84 -27.82
CA ASP A 172 6.50 11.98 -28.18
C ASP A 172 6.92 13.45 -28.37
N ALA A 173 6.01 14.29 -28.86
CA ALA A 173 6.26 15.71 -29.08
C ALA A 173 6.33 16.49 -27.75
N ALA A 174 5.41 16.22 -26.82
CA ALA A 174 5.38 16.81 -25.49
C ALA A 174 6.57 16.36 -24.64
N LEU A 175 6.97 15.09 -24.74
CA LEU A 175 8.16 14.58 -24.06
C LEU A 175 9.43 15.25 -24.59
N ALA A 176 9.58 15.37 -25.92
CA ALA A 176 10.70 16.07 -26.53
C ALA A 176 10.77 17.54 -26.10
N ALA A 177 9.62 18.22 -25.98
CA ALA A 177 9.55 19.62 -25.52
C ALA A 177 9.88 19.82 -24.04
N LEU A 178 9.73 18.79 -23.21
CA LEU A 178 10.04 18.83 -21.76
C LEU A 178 11.50 18.56 -21.43
N ILE A 179 12.21 17.83 -22.30
CA ILE A 179 13.60 17.42 -22.10
C ILE A 179 14.58 18.35 -22.87
N ALA A 180 14.07 19.15 -23.81
CA ALA A 180 14.82 20.18 -24.54
C ALA A 180 15.07 21.43 -23.68
#